data_AF-A0AAD9JUN7-F1
#
_entry.id   AF-A0AAD9JUN7-F1
#
_cell.length_a   1.000
_cell.length_b   1.000
_cell.length_c   1.000
_cell.angle_alpha   90.00
_cell.angle_beta   90.00
_cell.angle_gamma   90.00
#
_symmetry.space_group_name_H-M   'P 1'
#
loop_
_entity.id
_entity.type
_entity.pdbx_description
1 polymer ?
#
loop_
_entity_poly.entity_id
_entity_poly.type
_entity_poly.pdbx_seq_one_letter_code
_entity_poly.pdbx_strand_id
1 'polypeptide(L)'
;MCVVHVCGMCVVDVCGICVWYMCMVYMCGTCVWYVCVCSKKWWCSLRDFTDRLNGMTSGQFAEELQSLQSVDCDLTTTAAQLEINRPKNRYTDVLPYDVSRIKLMTAESQDGSDYLNGSWVPVGCTGYGFGSDYSNIDTNI
;
A
#
# COMPACT_ATOMS: atom_id res chain seq x y z
N MET A 1 66.14 4.39 15.48
CA MET A 1 65.33 5.17 14.52
C MET A 1 64.23 4.36 13.82
N CYS A 2 63.84 3.17 14.31
CA CYS A 2 62.89 2.30 13.58
C CYS A 2 61.51 2.13 14.25
N VAL A 3 61.39 2.33 15.57
CA VAL A 3 60.12 2.06 16.29
C VAL A 3 59.13 3.23 16.16
N VAL A 4 59.63 4.47 16.12
CA VAL A 4 58.78 5.68 16.08
C VAL A 4 58.14 5.92 14.71
N HIS A 5 58.80 5.49 13.63
CA HIS A 5 58.30 5.65 12.27
C HIS A 5 57.21 4.64 11.91
N VAL A 6 57.27 3.43 12.49
CA VAL A 6 56.26 2.39 12.24
C VAL A 6 54.95 2.73 12.97
N CYS A 7 55.01 3.29 14.18
CA CYS A 7 53.84 3.74 14.94
C CYS A 7 53.16 4.99 14.35
N GLY A 8 53.90 5.83 13.64
CA GLY A 8 53.36 7.04 13.01
C GLY A 8 52.40 6.70 11.88
N MET A 9 52.80 5.83 10.95
CA MET A 9 52.03 5.54 9.74
C MET A 9 50.72 4.78 10.01
N CYS A 10 50.70 3.83 10.96
CA CYS A 10 49.49 3.10 11.30
C CYS A 10 48.44 3.93 12.06
N VAL A 11 48.85 5.00 12.77
CA VAL A 11 47.88 5.92 13.40
C VAL A 11 47.27 6.86 12.37
N VAL A 12 48.04 7.40 11.40
CA VAL A 12 47.44 8.28 10.37
C VAL A 12 46.56 7.52 9.38
N ASP A 13 46.90 6.28 9.03
CA ASP A 13 46.09 5.49 8.09
C ASP A 13 44.81 4.95 8.73
N VAL A 14 44.87 4.41 9.96
CA VAL A 14 43.67 3.87 10.63
C VAL A 14 42.74 5.00 11.08
N CYS A 15 43.28 6.09 11.67
CA CYS A 15 42.50 7.25 12.08
C CYS A 15 42.00 8.04 10.85
N GLY A 16 42.82 8.16 9.81
CA GLY A 16 42.47 8.85 8.57
C GLY A 16 41.40 8.11 7.78
N ILE A 17 41.49 6.79 7.62
CA ILE A 17 40.47 6.00 6.91
C ILE A 17 39.17 5.96 7.72
N CYS A 18 39.20 5.85 9.05
CA CYS A 18 37.96 5.85 9.82
C CYS A 18 37.29 7.23 9.87
N VAL A 19 38.04 8.33 9.97
CA VAL A 19 37.48 9.69 9.85
C VAL A 19 36.99 9.94 8.42
N TRP A 20 37.68 9.42 7.41
CA TRP A 20 37.25 9.51 6.01
C TRP A 20 36.01 8.67 5.75
N TYR A 21 35.90 7.44 6.25
CA TYR A 21 34.70 6.61 6.13
C TYR A 21 33.53 7.19 6.93
N MET A 22 33.76 7.68 8.15
CA MET A 22 32.72 8.35 8.93
C MET A 22 32.27 9.63 8.24
N CYS A 23 33.16 10.46 7.71
CA CYS A 23 32.76 11.69 7.02
C CYS A 23 32.16 11.42 5.62
N MET A 24 32.82 10.62 4.76
CA MET A 24 32.32 10.31 3.42
C MET A 24 31.09 9.41 3.47
N VAL A 25 31.06 8.32 4.24
CA VAL A 25 29.86 7.44 4.23
C VAL A 25 28.70 8.07 4.97
N TYR A 26 28.93 8.86 6.04
CA TYR A 26 27.83 9.56 6.70
C TYR A 26 27.31 10.71 5.84
N MET A 27 28.17 11.51 5.21
CA MET A 27 27.72 12.60 4.32
C MET A 27 27.15 12.05 3.00
N CYS A 28 27.88 11.20 2.29
CA CYS A 28 27.46 10.61 1.01
C CYS A 28 26.33 9.60 1.18
N GLY A 29 26.35 8.78 2.23
CA GLY A 29 25.31 7.78 2.49
C GLY A 29 24.00 8.38 3.01
N THR A 30 24.04 9.38 3.89
CA THR A 30 22.81 10.09 4.29
C THR A 30 22.28 10.97 3.17
N CYS A 31 23.12 11.63 2.38
CA CYS A 31 22.63 12.43 1.26
C CYS A 31 22.11 11.55 0.11
N VAL A 32 22.72 10.38 -0.17
CA VAL A 32 22.14 9.39 -1.10
C VAL A 32 20.84 8.82 -0.53
N TRP A 33 20.76 8.54 0.77
CA TRP A 33 19.50 8.11 1.39
C TRP A 33 18.42 9.21 1.33
N TYR A 34 18.75 10.47 1.63
CA TYR A 34 17.84 11.60 1.55
C TYR A 34 17.40 11.85 0.10
N VAL A 35 18.31 11.82 -0.87
CA VAL A 35 17.97 11.99 -2.28
C VAL A 35 17.17 10.79 -2.81
N CYS A 36 17.49 9.56 -2.43
CA CYS A 36 16.79 8.36 -2.92
C CYS A 36 15.46 8.08 -2.21
N VAL A 37 15.30 8.50 -0.94
CA VAL A 37 14.09 8.27 -0.12
C VAL A 37 13.17 9.51 -0.11
N CYS A 38 13.70 10.73 0.05
CA CYS A 38 12.87 11.94 0.03
C CYS A 38 12.54 12.43 -1.39
N SER A 39 13.24 11.98 -2.45
CA SER A 39 12.81 12.26 -3.84
C SER A 39 11.77 11.27 -4.37
N LYS A 40 11.26 10.35 -3.54
CA LYS A 40 10.17 9.48 -3.98
C LYS A 40 8.92 10.34 -4.19
N LYS A 41 8.46 10.44 -5.44
CA LYS A 41 7.26 11.21 -5.89
C LYS A 41 6.05 11.10 -4.94
N TRP A 42 5.89 9.95 -4.30
CA TRP A 42 4.84 9.69 -3.31
C TRP A 42 4.87 10.62 -2.10
N TRP A 43 6.04 11.02 -1.61
CA TRP A 43 6.17 11.90 -0.44
C TRP A 43 5.73 13.34 -0.71
N CYS A 44 5.99 13.86 -1.91
CA CYS A 44 5.47 15.17 -2.33
C CYS A 44 3.96 15.11 -2.53
N SER A 45 3.46 14.06 -3.20
CA SER A 45 2.01 13.89 -3.40
C SER A 45 1.24 13.76 -2.08
N LEU A 46 1.79 13.06 -1.09
CA LEU A 46 1.17 12.92 0.22
C LEU A 46 1.16 14.26 0.99
N ARG A 47 2.26 15.03 0.89
CA ARG A 47 2.35 16.36 1.50
C ARG A 47 1.36 17.33 0.88
N ASP A 48 1.31 17.39 -0.46
CA ASP A 48 0.37 18.23 -1.20
C ASP A 48 -1.09 17.87 -0.89
N PHE A 49 -1.38 16.59 -0.68
CA PHE A 49 -2.71 16.14 -0.26
C PHE A 49 -3.02 16.57 1.19
N THR A 50 -2.06 16.42 2.09
CA THR A 50 -2.20 16.81 3.50
C THR A 50 -2.42 18.32 3.63
N ASP A 51 -1.69 19.12 2.87
CA ASP A 51 -1.83 20.59 2.87
C ASP A 51 -3.21 21.02 2.32
N ARG A 52 -3.76 20.30 1.33
CA ARG A 52 -5.13 20.54 0.84
C ARG A 52 -6.17 20.19 1.91
N LEU A 53 -6.04 19.02 2.55
CA LEU A 53 -6.96 18.62 3.62
C LEU A 53 -6.95 19.62 4.79
N ASN A 54 -5.77 20.10 5.19
CA ASN A 54 -5.63 21.09 6.25
C ASN A 54 -6.25 22.45 5.87
N GLY A 55 -6.31 22.77 4.58
CA GLY A 55 -6.94 23.99 4.08
C GLY A 55 -8.46 23.88 3.86
N MET A 56 -9.03 22.67 3.91
CA MET A 56 -10.46 22.45 3.71
C MET A 56 -11.27 22.72 4.97
N THR A 57 -12.44 23.33 4.80
CA THR A 57 -13.47 23.35 5.83
C THR A 57 -14.22 22.01 5.87
N SER A 58 -14.86 21.70 6.99
CA SER A 58 -15.66 20.46 7.15
C SER A 58 -16.76 20.32 6.09
N GLY A 59 -17.33 21.43 5.62
CA GLY A 59 -18.34 21.44 4.56
C GLY A 59 -17.77 21.02 3.20
N GLN A 60 -16.61 21.55 2.82
CA GLN A 60 -15.96 21.22 1.54
C GLN A 60 -15.54 19.74 1.47
N PHE A 61 -15.00 19.21 2.57
CA PHE A 61 -14.68 17.79 2.64
C PHE A 61 -15.93 16.90 2.54
N ALA A 62 -17.03 17.30 3.19
CA ALA A 62 -18.29 16.56 3.13
C ALA A 62 -18.88 16.53 1.70
N GLU A 63 -18.81 17.65 0.97
CA GLU A 63 -19.24 17.72 -0.44
C GLU A 63 -18.42 16.79 -1.34
N GLU A 64 -17.09 16.80 -1.20
CA GLU A 64 -16.21 15.88 -1.96
C GLU A 64 -16.51 14.42 -1.62
N LEU A 65 -16.67 14.08 -0.34
CA LEU A 65 -17.00 12.71 0.08
C LEU A 65 -18.37 12.27 -0.44
N GLN A 66 -19.37 13.15 -0.43
CA GLN A 66 -20.70 12.85 -0.94
C GLN A 66 -20.68 12.65 -2.45
N SER A 67 -19.83 13.38 -3.18
CA SER A 67 -19.67 13.17 -4.62
C SER A 67 -19.19 11.75 -4.97
N LEU A 68 -18.35 11.14 -4.11
CA LEU A 68 -17.88 9.76 -4.29
C LEU A 68 -18.98 8.71 -4.12
N GLN A 69 -20.06 9.00 -3.39
CA GLN A 69 -21.16 8.06 -3.20
C GLN A 69 -21.95 7.79 -4.49
N SER A 70 -21.84 8.70 -5.48
CA SER A 70 -22.51 8.55 -6.78
C SER A 70 -21.78 7.65 -7.78
N VAL A 71 -20.64 7.04 -7.39
CA VAL A 71 -19.79 6.25 -8.30
C VAL A 71 -20.28 4.81 -8.50
N ASP A 72 -21.18 4.30 -7.65
CA ASP A 72 -21.68 2.91 -7.72
C ASP A 72 -23.13 2.84 -8.20
N CYS A 73 -23.34 2.92 -9.52
CA CYS A 73 -24.69 2.96 -10.06
C CYS A 73 -25.33 1.58 -10.26
N ASP A 74 -24.59 0.49 -10.49
CA ASP A 74 -25.19 -0.79 -10.92
C ASP A 74 -24.43 -2.05 -10.46
N LEU A 75 -23.82 -2.05 -9.27
CA LEU A 75 -23.13 -3.24 -8.75
C LEU A 75 -24.08 -4.18 -7.99
N THR A 76 -24.05 -5.47 -8.33
CA THR A 76 -24.90 -6.50 -7.71
C THR A 76 -24.22 -7.17 -6.52
N THR A 77 -25.03 -7.66 -5.57
CA THR A 77 -24.58 -8.38 -4.35
C THR A 77 -25.30 -9.73 -4.18
N THR A 78 -25.68 -10.36 -5.31
CA THR A 78 -26.60 -11.50 -5.35
C THR A 78 -26.07 -12.70 -4.56
N ALA A 79 -24.77 -13.01 -4.68
CA ALA A 79 -24.16 -14.14 -3.98
C ALA A 79 -24.16 -13.96 -2.45
N ALA A 80 -24.03 -12.71 -1.99
CA ALA A 80 -24.05 -12.35 -0.57
C ALA A 80 -25.45 -12.42 0.04
N GLN A 81 -26.48 -12.22 -0.78
CA GLN A 81 -27.89 -12.22 -0.36
C GLN A 81 -28.54 -13.62 -0.37
N LEU A 82 -27.84 -14.65 -0.87
CA LEU A 82 -28.29 -16.04 -0.78
C LEU A 82 -28.53 -16.44 0.67
N GLU A 83 -29.63 -17.14 0.94
CA GLU A 83 -30.05 -17.50 2.30
C GLU A 83 -28.97 -18.25 3.09
N ILE A 84 -28.24 -19.13 2.41
CA ILE A 84 -27.11 -19.89 2.97
C ILE A 84 -25.87 -19.02 3.31
N ASN A 85 -25.74 -17.86 2.68
CA ASN A 85 -24.60 -16.95 2.83
C ASN A 85 -24.91 -15.75 3.73
N ARG A 86 -26.19 -15.38 3.92
CA ARG A 86 -26.62 -14.34 4.86
C ARG A 86 -26.00 -14.49 6.26
N PRO A 87 -26.02 -15.67 6.93
CA PRO A 87 -25.43 -15.82 8.26
C PRO A 87 -23.91 -15.71 8.27
N LYS A 88 -23.23 -15.75 7.11
CA LYS A 88 -21.79 -15.57 6.98
C LYS A 88 -21.38 -14.09 6.90
N ASN A 89 -22.34 -13.17 6.85
CA ASN A 89 -22.11 -11.73 6.87
C ASN A 89 -22.26 -11.19 8.30
N ARG A 90 -21.30 -10.39 8.75
CA ARG A 90 -21.38 -9.72 10.06
C ARG A 90 -22.51 -8.68 10.10
N TYR A 91 -22.71 -7.98 8.98
CA TYR A 91 -23.72 -6.94 8.84
C TYR A 91 -24.52 -7.17 7.57
N THR A 92 -25.80 -6.77 7.57
CA THR A 92 -26.73 -6.98 6.44
C THR A 92 -26.59 -5.93 5.34
N ASP A 93 -26.04 -4.77 5.68
CA ASP A 93 -25.82 -3.60 4.83
C ASP A 93 -24.39 -3.50 4.29
N VAL A 94 -23.47 -4.33 4.79
CA VAL A 94 -22.08 -4.39 4.33
C VAL A 94 -21.84 -5.71 3.59
N LEU A 95 -22.13 -5.70 2.29
CA LEU A 95 -22.06 -6.87 1.40
C LEU A 95 -21.00 -6.67 0.30
N PRO A 96 -20.26 -7.72 -0.08
CA PRO A 96 -19.30 -7.65 -1.18
C PRO A 96 -20.02 -7.62 -2.54
N TYR A 97 -19.48 -6.86 -3.49
CA TYR A 97 -19.96 -6.86 -4.87
C TYR A 97 -19.59 -8.14 -5.62
N ASP A 98 -20.50 -8.63 -6.47
CA ASP A 98 -20.33 -9.90 -7.21
C ASP A 98 -19.11 -9.89 -8.14
N VAL A 99 -18.74 -8.70 -8.67
CA VAL A 99 -17.62 -8.52 -9.62
C VAL A 99 -16.24 -8.58 -8.95
N SER A 100 -16.13 -8.18 -7.68
CA SER A 100 -14.85 -8.09 -6.97
C SER A 100 -14.76 -9.06 -5.80
N ARG A 101 -15.83 -9.83 -5.50
CA ARG A 101 -15.82 -10.76 -4.37
C ARG A 101 -14.74 -11.83 -4.51
N ILE A 102 -14.19 -12.22 -3.38
CA ILE A 102 -13.30 -13.37 -3.27
C ILE A 102 -14.16 -14.64 -3.37
N LYS A 103 -13.73 -15.61 -4.18
CA LYS A 103 -14.38 -16.92 -4.34
C LYS A 103 -13.43 -18.00 -3.85
N LEU A 104 -13.86 -18.77 -2.86
CA LEU A 104 -13.07 -19.91 -2.35
C LEU A 104 -13.26 -21.13 -3.26
N MET A 105 -12.35 -22.09 -3.13
CA MET A 105 -12.56 -23.40 -3.75
C MET A 105 -13.84 -24.04 -3.22
N THR A 106 -14.67 -24.54 -4.11
CA THR A 106 -15.89 -25.28 -3.75
C THR A 106 -15.50 -26.62 -3.14
N ALA A 107 -15.91 -26.86 -1.90
CA ALA A 107 -15.85 -28.21 -1.33
C ALA A 107 -16.96 -29.04 -1.99
N GLU A 108 -16.63 -30.23 -2.48
CA GLU A 108 -17.64 -31.14 -3.03
C GLU A 108 -18.74 -31.35 -1.98
N SER A 109 -20.01 -31.15 -2.38
CA SER A 109 -21.23 -31.33 -1.58
C SER A 109 -21.68 -30.23 -0.60
N GLN A 110 -21.01 -29.07 -0.52
CA GLN A 110 -21.47 -27.96 0.35
C GLN A 110 -21.80 -26.67 -0.43
N ASP A 111 -23.09 -26.41 -0.64
CA ASP A 111 -23.55 -25.17 -1.27
C ASP A 111 -23.08 -23.93 -0.48
N GLY A 112 -22.64 -22.91 -1.21
CA GLY A 112 -22.10 -21.68 -0.64
C GLY A 112 -20.74 -21.82 0.05
N SER A 113 -20.03 -22.95 -0.08
CA SER A 113 -18.65 -23.07 0.44
C SER A 113 -17.67 -22.12 -0.26
N ASP A 114 -18.02 -21.64 -1.46
CA ASP A 114 -17.24 -20.65 -2.23
C ASP A 114 -17.33 -19.23 -1.66
N TYR A 115 -18.24 -18.98 -0.72
CA TYR A 115 -18.57 -17.63 -0.27
C TYR A 115 -17.77 -17.18 0.95
N LEU A 116 -17.10 -16.04 0.81
CA LEU A 116 -16.49 -15.25 1.87
C LEU A 116 -16.87 -13.78 1.68
N ASN A 117 -17.21 -13.09 2.78
CA ASN A 117 -17.40 -11.63 2.73
C ASN A 117 -16.04 -10.93 2.63
N GLY A 118 -15.61 -10.65 1.41
CA GLY A 118 -14.39 -9.92 1.10
C GLY A 118 -14.30 -9.59 -0.39
N SER A 119 -13.62 -8.49 -0.70
CA SER A 119 -13.47 -7.97 -2.07
C SER A 119 -12.00 -7.68 -2.39
N TRP A 120 -11.63 -7.90 -3.65
CA TRP A 120 -10.36 -7.43 -4.20
C TRP A 120 -10.38 -5.91 -4.34
N VAL A 121 -9.37 -5.25 -3.78
CA VAL A 121 -9.18 -3.80 -3.88
C VAL A 121 -7.92 -3.53 -4.71
N PRO A 122 -8.03 -2.87 -5.87
CA PRO A 122 -6.87 -2.55 -6.69
C PRO A 122 -5.99 -1.53 -5.97
N VAL A 123 -4.68 -1.80 -5.89
CA VAL A 123 -3.69 -0.89 -5.29
C VAL A 123 -2.93 -0.19 -6.41
N GLY A 124 -3.42 0.97 -6.86
CA GLY A 124 -2.70 1.83 -7.80
C GLY A 124 -3.58 2.80 -8.57
N CYS A 125 -3.06 4.00 -8.83
CA CYS A 125 -3.61 4.94 -9.81
C CYS A 125 -3.07 4.60 -11.21
N THR A 126 -3.38 3.43 -11.75
CA THR A 126 -3.20 3.23 -13.20
C THR A 126 -4.44 3.79 -13.88
N GLY A 127 -4.32 4.99 -14.43
CA GLY A 127 -5.28 5.45 -15.43
C GLY A 127 -5.40 4.37 -16.52
N TYR A 128 -6.63 4.10 -16.94
CA TYR A 128 -7.10 3.02 -17.84
C TYR A 128 -7.49 1.69 -17.16
N GLY A 129 -8.80 1.43 -17.20
CA GLY A 129 -9.37 0.09 -17.25
C GLY A 129 -9.78 -0.51 -15.91
N PHE A 130 -11.03 -0.31 -15.52
CA PHE A 130 -11.79 -1.30 -14.76
C PHE A 130 -11.87 -2.58 -15.62
N GLY A 131 -10.83 -3.40 -15.57
CA GLY A 131 -10.67 -4.51 -16.50
C GLY A 131 -9.46 -5.38 -16.18
N SER A 132 -9.14 -5.55 -14.89
CA SER A 132 -8.40 -6.75 -14.49
C SER A 132 -9.45 -7.81 -14.20
N ASP A 133 -9.57 -8.80 -15.10
CA ASP A 133 -10.34 -10.01 -14.89
C ASP A 133 -9.93 -10.68 -13.57
N TYR A 134 -10.66 -10.38 -12.49
CA TYR A 134 -10.50 -11.01 -11.17
C TYR A 134 -10.90 -12.50 -11.17
N SER A 135 -11.31 -13.03 -12.33
CA SER A 135 -11.74 -14.42 -12.52
C SER A 135 -10.60 -15.44 -12.47
N ASN A 136 -9.33 -15.02 -12.54
CA ASN A 136 -8.16 -15.90 -12.62
C ASN A 136 -7.10 -15.67 -11.53
N ILE A 137 -7.45 -15.05 -10.40
CA ILE A 137 -6.53 -15.07 -9.26
C ILE A 137 -6.67 -16.45 -8.61
N ASP A 138 -5.73 -17.35 -8.92
CA ASP A 138 -5.66 -18.71 -8.37
C ASP A 138 -5.74 -18.66 -6.84
N THR A 139 -6.90 -19.04 -6.30
CA THR A 139 -7.16 -19.08 -4.85
C THR A 139 -6.61 -20.34 -4.19
N ASN A 140 -5.46 -20.84 -4.66
CA ASN A 140 -4.71 -21.91 -4.01
C ASN A 140 -3.98 -21.35 -2.79
N ILE A 141 -4.74 -21.13 -1.71
CA ILE A 141 -4.23 -21.02 -0.33
C ILE A 141 -4.60 -22.30 0.41
#